data_AF-A0A0K9P284-F1
#
_entry.id   AF-A0A0K9P284-F1
#
_cell.length_a   1.000
_cell.length_b   1.000
_cell.length_c   1.000
_cell.angle_alpha   90.00
_cell.angle_beta   90.00
_cell.angle_gamma   90.00
#
_symmetry.space_group_name_H-M   'P 1'
#
loop_
_entity.id
_entity.type
_entity.pdbx_description
1 polymer ?
#
loop_
_entity_poly.entity_id
_entity_poly.type
_entity_poly.pdbx_seq_one_letter_code
_entity_poly.pdbx_strand_id
1 'polypeptide(L)'
;MPDTQIPILSDIVRTPSAREAALRKSKKWWFMVCVNIIFLLAGQTAAMLLGRFYFDKGGQSMWISTFVQTAAFPVLLLAFIAIPSSTTTSSTDVVPHASIASLAFVYISIGLIIVADNLMYSYGLLYLPISTYSLVCATQLAFNSIFSYFINKQKFTILIFNSVVVLTFSAALLGVDPDSNTSSVIPSGKRPLGFILTIGASAVYSLILSLIQLSFEKVIMKIEYSAVIEMQFYTSAIATIASVIGLFGSGEWKSLPGEMRGFESGKFSYVMTLVGTAVSWQVASVGVIGLIFEVSSLFSNVISTLALPIVPVFAVIFFHDGFNGIKVIALLLAVWGFVSYIYQNHLDVKKLKKASASARDENGVEVLTEMGGNSGGDHMIK
;
A
#
# COMPACT_ATOMS: atom_id res chain seq x y z
N MET A 1 16.86 6.80 -17.47
CA MET A 1 15.67 6.33 -18.21
C MET A 1 15.84 4.83 -18.39
N PRO A 2 14.94 4.05 -17.80
CA PRO A 2 13.86 3.46 -18.58
C PRO A 2 12.51 3.95 -18.07
N ASP A 3 11.56 3.96 -18.99
CA ASP A 3 10.20 4.38 -18.77
C ASP A 3 9.51 3.59 -17.66
N THR A 4 8.81 4.29 -16.77
CA THR A 4 7.58 3.80 -16.13
C THR A 4 6.50 3.71 -17.21
N GLN A 5 6.75 2.90 -18.24
CA GLN A 5 5.77 2.53 -19.24
C GLN A 5 4.97 1.39 -18.62
N ILE A 6 3.69 1.66 -18.41
CA ILE A 6 2.65 0.64 -18.40
C ILE A 6 2.95 -0.32 -19.58
N PRO A 7 3.33 -1.58 -19.36
CA PRO A 7 3.89 -2.45 -20.40
C PRO A 7 2.80 -3.08 -21.29
N ILE A 8 1.85 -2.27 -21.80
CA ILE A 8 0.62 -2.81 -22.41
C ILE A 8 0.16 -2.10 -23.70
N LEU A 9 0.90 -1.17 -24.31
CA LEU A 9 0.35 -0.48 -25.49
C LEU A 9 1.21 -0.30 -26.76
N SER A 10 2.42 -0.86 -26.83
CA SER A 10 3.21 -0.80 -28.07
C SER A 10 2.91 -1.94 -29.06
N ASP A 11 2.37 -3.09 -28.63
CA ASP A 11 2.27 -4.29 -29.49
C ASP A 11 0.88 -4.55 -30.13
N ILE A 12 0.04 -3.53 -30.26
CA ILE A 12 -1.33 -3.74 -30.78
C ILE A 12 -1.36 -3.80 -32.31
N VAL A 13 -0.87 -4.87 -32.95
CA VAL A 13 -1.35 -5.31 -34.27
C VAL A 13 -1.17 -6.82 -34.50
N ARG A 14 -2.27 -7.56 -34.73
CA ARG A 14 -2.55 -8.21 -36.04
C ARG A 14 -3.81 -9.09 -36.10
N THR A 15 -4.44 -9.48 -34.97
CA THR A 15 -5.58 -10.41 -35.01
C THR A 15 -6.69 -10.09 -33.99
N PRO A 16 -7.96 -10.49 -34.25
CA PRO A 16 -9.05 -10.44 -33.26
C PRO A 16 -8.68 -11.13 -31.94
N SER A 17 -7.88 -12.21 -31.99
CA SER A 17 -7.37 -12.93 -30.83
C SER A 17 -6.41 -12.10 -29.96
N ALA A 18 -5.58 -11.24 -30.57
CA ALA A 18 -4.68 -10.33 -29.84
C ALA A 18 -5.45 -9.18 -29.15
N ARG A 19 -6.51 -8.67 -29.78
CA ARG A 19 -7.41 -7.66 -29.19
C ARG A 19 -8.18 -8.22 -28.01
N GLU A 20 -8.71 -9.44 -28.13
CA GLU A 20 -9.37 -10.12 -27.03
C GLU A 20 -8.38 -10.47 -25.90
N ALA A 21 -7.16 -10.90 -26.21
CA ALA A 21 -6.13 -11.15 -25.21
C ALA A 21 -5.74 -9.87 -24.45
N ALA A 22 -5.60 -8.73 -25.15
CA ALA A 22 -5.33 -7.43 -24.54
C ALA A 22 -6.52 -6.93 -23.68
N LEU A 23 -7.76 -7.15 -24.12
CA LEU A 23 -8.95 -6.81 -23.34
C LEU A 23 -9.09 -7.72 -22.10
N ARG A 24 -8.82 -9.02 -22.24
CA ARG A 24 -8.76 -9.97 -21.12
C ARG A 24 -7.67 -9.58 -20.12
N LYS A 25 -6.49 -9.17 -20.60
CA LYS A 25 -5.37 -8.67 -19.77
C LYS A 25 -5.76 -7.38 -19.04
N SER A 26 -6.43 -6.44 -19.70
CA SER A 26 -6.92 -5.19 -19.09
C SER A 26 -8.02 -5.44 -18.05
N LYS A 27 -8.97 -6.36 -18.32
CA LYS A 27 -10.01 -6.74 -17.36
C LYS A 27 -9.42 -7.46 -16.13
N LYS A 28 -8.45 -8.37 -16.34
CA LYS A 28 -7.73 -9.05 -15.26
C LYS A 28 -6.97 -8.06 -14.37
N TRP A 29 -6.31 -7.07 -14.97
CA TRP A 29 -5.60 -6.02 -14.24
C TRP A 29 -6.55 -5.19 -13.37
N TRP A 30 -7.66 -4.69 -13.94
CA TRP A 30 -8.67 -3.95 -13.15
C TRP A 30 -9.27 -4.79 -12.03
N PHE A 31 -9.53 -6.08 -12.29
CA PHE A 31 -10.00 -7.01 -11.28
C PHE A 31 -9.00 -7.16 -10.13
N MET A 32 -7.70 -7.34 -10.43
CA MET A 32 -6.65 -7.41 -9.42
C MET A 32 -6.54 -6.12 -8.61
N VAL A 33 -6.57 -4.94 -9.26
CA VAL A 33 -6.59 -3.65 -8.57
C VAL A 33 -7.79 -3.56 -7.62
N CYS A 34 -9.00 -3.91 -8.06
CA CYS A 34 -10.20 -3.89 -7.22
C CYS A 34 -10.09 -4.85 -6.02
N VAL A 35 -9.60 -6.08 -6.24
CA VAL A 35 -9.39 -7.06 -5.15
C VAL A 35 -8.39 -6.51 -4.13
N ASN A 36 -7.27 -5.94 -4.57
CA ASN A 36 -6.27 -5.37 -3.67
C ASN A 36 -6.80 -4.15 -2.90
N ILE A 37 -7.63 -3.29 -3.51
CA ILE A 37 -8.32 -2.20 -2.80
C ILE A 37 -9.22 -2.75 -1.69
N ILE A 38 -10.02 -3.78 -1.99
CA ILE A 38 -10.92 -4.39 -1.00
C ILE A 38 -10.11 -5.01 0.15
N PHE A 39 -9.06 -5.76 -0.16
CA PHE A 39 -8.17 -6.36 0.84
C PHE A 39 -7.55 -5.29 1.75
N LEU A 40 -7.03 -4.22 1.15
CA LEU A 40 -6.47 -3.09 1.89
C LEU A 40 -7.49 -2.44 2.82
N LEU A 41 -8.63 -1.99 2.29
CA LEU A 41 -9.61 -1.22 3.07
C LEU A 41 -10.30 -2.07 4.13
N ALA A 42 -10.71 -3.29 3.79
CA ALA A 42 -11.38 -4.19 4.72
C ALA A 42 -10.41 -4.67 5.82
N GLY A 43 -9.21 -5.11 5.41
CA GLY A 43 -8.18 -5.58 6.34
C GLY A 43 -7.74 -4.48 7.31
N GLN A 44 -7.41 -3.29 6.80
CA GLN A 44 -6.94 -2.18 7.64
C GLN A 44 -8.05 -1.71 8.59
N THR A 45 -9.30 -1.63 8.12
CA THR A 45 -10.43 -1.22 8.95
C THR A 45 -10.69 -2.23 10.07
N ALA A 46 -10.76 -3.53 9.74
CA ALA A 46 -10.93 -4.58 10.74
C ALA A 46 -9.78 -4.59 11.75
N ALA A 47 -8.53 -4.48 11.29
CA ALA A 47 -7.36 -4.46 12.15
C ALA A 47 -7.34 -3.26 13.11
N MET A 48 -7.71 -2.07 12.64
CA MET A 48 -7.82 -0.88 13.49
C MET A 48 -8.92 -1.00 14.55
N LEU A 49 -10.09 -1.56 14.20
CA LEU A 49 -11.18 -1.76 15.15
C LEU A 49 -10.85 -2.83 16.21
N LEU A 50 -10.23 -3.95 15.79
CA LEU A 50 -9.80 -4.99 16.73
C LEU A 50 -8.64 -4.51 17.61
N GLY A 51 -7.71 -3.72 17.07
CA GLY A 51 -6.65 -3.08 17.84
C GLY A 51 -7.20 -2.13 18.90
N ARG A 52 -8.20 -1.30 18.55
CA ARG A 52 -8.92 -0.48 19.53
C ARG A 52 -9.59 -1.33 20.59
N PHE A 53 -10.33 -2.37 20.19
CA PHE A 53 -10.98 -3.28 21.12
C PHE A 53 -9.98 -3.94 22.09
N TYR A 54 -8.79 -4.31 21.62
CA TYR A 54 -7.72 -4.84 22.46
C TYR A 54 -7.31 -3.85 23.56
N PHE A 55 -7.04 -2.59 23.22
CA PHE A 55 -6.65 -1.59 24.21
C PHE A 55 -7.81 -1.18 25.13
N ASP A 56 -9.02 -1.01 24.59
CA ASP A 56 -10.21 -0.64 25.36
C ASP A 56 -10.59 -1.71 26.41
N LYS A 57 -10.24 -2.98 26.16
CA LYS A 57 -10.54 -4.13 27.03
C LYS A 57 -9.39 -4.53 27.96
N GLY A 58 -8.36 -3.70 28.07
CA GLY A 58 -7.29 -3.86 29.06
C GLY A 58 -5.98 -4.44 28.53
N GLY A 59 -5.79 -4.51 27.21
CA GLY A 59 -4.51 -4.83 26.60
C GLY A 59 -3.47 -3.72 26.86
N GLN A 60 -2.25 -4.10 27.25
CA GLN A 60 -1.20 -3.14 27.64
C GLN A 60 0.13 -3.41 26.93
N SER A 61 0.38 -4.65 26.47
CA SER A 61 1.62 -4.99 25.80
C SER A 61 1.69 -4.32 24.42
N MET A 62 2.77 -3.58 24.20
CA MET A 62 3.05 -2.91 22.93
C MET A 62 3.74 -3.86 21.96
N TRP A 63 4.60 -4.74 22.49
CA TRP A 63 5.28 -5.73 21.66
C TRP A 63 4.33 -6.81 21.14
N ILE A 64 3.29 -7.20 21.88
CA ILE A 64 2.27 -8.10 21.33
C ILE A 64 1.47 -7.41 20.21
N SER A 65 1.13 -6.12 20.40
CA SER A 65 0.45 -5.31 19.38
C SER A 65 1.30 -5.12 18.11
N THR A 66 2.61 -4.93 18.27
CA THR A 66 3.57 -4.85 17.16
C THR A 66 3.74 -6.20 16.47
N PHE A 67 3.86 -7.28 17.26
CA PHE A 67 4.00 -8.65 16.76
C PHE A 67 2.81 -9.06 15.89
N VAL A 68 1.57 -8.83 16.34
CA VAL A 68 0.39 -9.27 15.59
C VAL A 68 0.29 -8.62 14.21
N GLN A 69 0.86 -7.43 13.99
CA GLN A 69 0.82 -6.77 12.67
C GLN A 69 1.50 -7.60 11.56
N THR A 70 2.43 -8.50 11.91
CA THR A 70 3.15 -9.32 10.92
C THR A 70 3.11 -10.83 11.22
N ALA A 71 2.58 -11.24 12.37
CA ALA A 71 2.60 -12.64 12.83
C ALA A 71 1.82 -13.62 11.94
N ALA A 72 0.84 -13.15 11.15
CA ALA A 72 0.03 -13.99 10.29
C ALA A 72 0.67 -14.29 8.92
N PHE A 73 1.94 -13.94 8.71
CA PHE A 73 2.68 -14.25 7.48
C PHE A 73 2.62 -15.74 7.05
N PRO A 74 2.58 -16.76 7.94
CA PRO A 74 2.51 -18.15 7.51
C PRO A 74 1.22 -18.49 6.76
N VAL A 75 0.14 -17.72 6.96
CA VAL A 75 -1.13 -17.90 6.22
C VAL A 75 -0.90 -17.72 4.71
N LEU A 76 0.11 -16.94 4.30
CA LEU A 76 0.48 -16.78 2.89
C LEU A 76 1.01 -18.06 2.25
N LEU A 77 1.46 -19.06 3.02
CA LEU A 77 1.82 -20.37 2.48
C LEU A 77 0.62 -21.05 1.82
N LEU A 78 -0.59 -20.81 2.33
CA LEU A 78 -1.82 -21.31 1.70
C LEU A 78 -2.04 -20.65 0.33
N ALA A 79 -1.69 -19.37 0.18
CA ALA A 79 -1.75 -18.67 -1.10
C ALA A 79 -0.72 -19.23 -2.10
N PHE A 80 0.49 -19.60 -1.64
CA PHE A 80 1.48 -20.27 -2.49
C PHE A 80 1.00 -21.63 -3.02
N ILE A 81 0.24 -22.39 -2.23
CA ILE A 81 -0.32 -23.69 -2.65
C ILE A 81 -1.50 -23.49 -3.61
N ALA A 82 -2.30 -22.45 -3.40
CA ALA A 82 -3.50 -22.17 -4.18
C ALA A 82 -3.23 -21.51 -5.54
N ILE A 83 -2.09 -20.83 -5.72
CA ILE A 83 -1.67 -20.23 -6.98
C ILE A 83 -0.82 -21.25 -7.74
N PRO A 84 -1.31 -21.85 -8.84
CA PRO A 84 -0.50 -22.76 -9.63
C PRO A 84 0.68 -21.98 -10.20
N SER A 85 1.90 -22.37 -9.84
CA SER A 85 3.10 -21.90 -10.51
C SER A 85 2.96 -22.26 -11.98
N SER A 86 2.84 -21.24 -12.83
CA SER A 86 2.84 -21.42 -14.28
C SER A 86 4.29 -21.70 -14.69
N THR A 87 4.77 -22.90 -14.41
CA THR A 87 6.08 -23.37 -14.86
C THR A 87 6.01 -23.63 -16.37
N THR A 88 5.85 -22.57 -17.16
CA THR A 88 6.04 -22.62 -18.60
C THR A 88 7.54 -22.48 -18.83
N THR A 89 8.24 -23.60 -18.75
CA THR A 89 9.58 -23.73 -19.30
C THR A 89 9.46 -23.58 -20.81
N SER A 90 9.61 -22.36 -21.32
CA SER A 90 9.79 -22.11 -22.74
C SER A 90 10.60 -20.84 -22.94
N SER A 91 11.86 -21.06 -23.32
CA SER A 91 12.67 -20.21 -24.20
C SER A 91 13.30 -18.95 -23.58
N THR A 92 14.61 -19.08 -23.28
CA THR A 92 15.66 -18.09 -23.53
C THR A 92 15.25 -16.62 -23.58
N ASP A 93 15.02 -16.02 -22.42
CA ASP A 93 15.40 -14.64 -22.17
C ASP A 93 16.08 -14.60 -20.81
N VAL A 94 17.36 -14.23 -20.79
CA VAL A 94 18.15 -14.09 -19.56
C VAL A 94 17.66 -12.83 -18.87
N VAL A 95 16.53 -12.91 -18.17
CA VAL A 95 16.15 -11.87 -17.21
C VAL A 95 17.22 -11.91 -16.12
N PRO A 96 17.91 -10.79 -15.82
CA PRO A 96 18.93 -10.79 -14.78
C PRO A 96 18.26 -11.10 -13.45
N HIS A 97 18.37 -12.35 -12.99
CA HIS A 97 17.94 -12.70 -11.65
C HIS A 97 18.80 -11.89 -10.69
N ALA A 98 18.18 -11.01 -9.89
CA ALA A 98 18.91 -10.32 -8.84
C ALA A 98 19.66 -11.33 -7.98
N SER A 99 20.89 -10.99 -7.60
CA SER A 99 21.68 -11.87 -6.75
C SER A 99 20.90 -12.18 -5.47
N ILE A 100 20.98 -13.42 -4.99
CA ILE A 100 20.31 -13.85 -3.75
C ILE A 100 20.70 -12.92 -2.60
N ALA A 101 21.94 -12.44 -2.58
CA ALA A 101 22.42 -11.47 -1.60
C ALA A 101 21.69 -10.12 -1.68
N SER A 102 21.44 -9.59 -2.89
CA SER A 102 20.67 -8.37 -3.09
C SER A 102 19.22 -8.54 -2.64
N LEU A 103 18.61 -9.69 -2.94
CA LEU A 103 17.23 -9.98 -2.54
C LEU A 103 17.10 -10.15 -1.02
N ALA A 104 18.04 -10.87 -0.41
CA ALA A 104 18.12 -11.03 1.04
C ALA A 104 18.32 -9.67 1.74
N PHE A 105 19.20 -8.81 1.20
CA PHE A 105 19.40 -7.47 1.72
C PHE A 105 18.10 -6.66 1.68
N VAL A 106 17.39 -6.65 0.55
CA VAL A 106 16.10 -5.95 0.42
C VAL A 106 15.08 -6.43 1.45
N TYR A 107 14.88 -7.75 1.57
CA TYR A 107 13.90 -8.30 2.51
C TYR A 107 14.27 -8.05 3.98
N ILE A 108 15.54 -8.21 4.34
CA ILE A 108 16.03 -7.97 5.69
C ILE A 108 15.89 -6.49 6.04
N SER A 109 16.40 -5.60 5.18
CA SER A 109 16.33 -4.16 5.42
C SER A 109 14.89 -3.66 5.52
N ILE A 110 14.02 -4.04 4.59
CA ILE A 110 12.60 -3.60 4.64
C ILE A 110 11.89 -4.20 5.86
N GLY A 111 12.09 -5.48 6.19
CA GLY A 111 11.50 -6.09 7.38
C GLY A 111 11.95 -5.42 8.69
N LEU A 112 13.23 -5.03 8.79
CA LEU A 112 13.73 -4.29 9.95
C LEU A 112 13.18 -2.86 10.03
N ILE A 113 12.99 -2.19 8.90
CA ILE A 113 12.36 -0.87 8.87
C ILE A 113 10.88 -0.97 9.26
N ILE A 114 10.16 -2.01 8.84
CA ILE A 114 8.75 -2.25 9.20
C ILE A 114 8.58 -2.42 10.71
N VAL A 115 9.38 -3.23 11.38
CA VAL A 115 9.25 -3.39 12.84
C VAL A 115 9.57 -2.09 13.59
N ALA A 116 10.54 -1.30 13.09
CA ALA A 116 10.83 0.01 13.66
C ALA A 116 9.65 0.97 13.48
N ASP A 117 9.04 1.00 12.30
CA ASP A 117 7.85 1.81 11.99
C ASP A 117 6.67 1.47 12.90
N ASN A 118 6.35 0.17 13.01
CA ASN A 118 5.27 -0.33 13.86
C ASN A 118 5.48 0.04 15.33
N LEU A 119 6.73 -0.02 15.81
CA LEU A 119 7.09 0.39 17.16
C LEU A 119 6.93 1.91 17.35
N MET A 120 7.37 2.72 16.38
CA MET A 120 7.20 4.18 16.42
C MET A 120 5.72 4.57 16.46
N TYR A 121 4.86 3.94 15.64
CA TYR A 121 3.41 4.14 15.69
C TYR A 121 2.80 3.71 17.03
N SER A 122 3.25 2.58 17.60
CA SER A 122 2.79 2.12 18.92
C SER A 122 3.11 3.13 20.02
N TYR A 123 4.32 3.71 20.03
CA TYR A 123 4.66 4.80 20.95
C TYR A 123 3.91 6.10 20.66
N GLY A 124 3.65 6.40 19.38
CA GLY A 124 2.81 7.53 18.98
C GLY A 124 1.42 7.45 19.58
N LEU A 125 0.78 6.28 19.46
CA LEU A 125 -0.55 6.01 20.01
C LEU A 125 -0.57 6.06 21.55
N LEU A 126 0.53 5.66 22.22
CA LEU A 126 0.65 5.72 23.68
C LEU A 126 0.77 7.14 24.22
N TYR A 127 1.52 8.01 23.54
CA TYR A 127 1.90 9.33 24.07
C TYR A 127 1.06 10.48 23.52
N LEU A 128 0.25 10.25 22.48
CA LEU A 128 -0.61 11.26 21.88
C LEU A 128 -2.09 10.91 22.07
N PRO A 129 -2.96 11.92 22.23
CA PRO A 129 -4.39 11.74 22.01
C PRO A 129 -4.65 11.20 20.60
N ILE A 130 -5.65 10.33 20.46
CA ILE A 130 -6.02 9.66 19.18
C ILE A 130 -6.24 10.67 18.04
N SER A 131 -6.83 11.83 18.36
CA SER A 131 -7.07 12.93 17.43
C SER A 131 -5.75 13.55 16.91
N THR A 132 -4.82 13.84 17.81
CA THR A 132 -3.47 14.32 17.45
C THR A 132 -2.68 13.26 16.67
N TYR A 133 -2.72 12.00 17.10
CA TYR A 133 -2.07 10.90 16.41
C TYR A 133 -2.55 10.79 14.94
N SER A 134 -3.87 10.82 14.72
CA SER A 134 -4.47 10.72 13.39
C SER A 134 -4.09 11.91 12.49
N LEU A 135 -4.10 13.12 13.05
CA LEU A 135 -3.65 14.34 12.34
C LEU A 135 -2.20 14.22 11.89
N VAL A 136 -1.32 13.71 12.74
CA VAL A 136 0.09 13.54 12.41
C VAL A 136 0.28 12.43 11.38
N CYS A 137 -0.46 11.33 11.46
CA CYS A 137 -0.43 10.25 10.46
C CYS A 137 -0.79 10.74 9.05
N ALA A 138 -1.68 11.73 8.92
CA ALA A 138 -2.04 12.34 7.63
C ALA A 138 -0.82 12.86 6.84
N THR A 139 0.26 13.25 7.54
CA THR A 139 1.50 13.73 6.90
C THR A 139 2.18 12.67 6.03
N GLN A 140 1.84 11.38 6.19
CA GLN A 140 2.34 10.30 5.34
C GLN A 140 2.07 10.55 3.84
N LEU A 141 0.96 11.21 3.48
CA LEU A 141 0.68 11.49 2.06
C LEU A 141 1.67 12.51 1.47
N ALA A 142 2.10 13.49 2.26
CA ALA A 142 3.09 14.47 1.86
C ALA A 142 4.48 13.81 1.70
N PHE A 143 4.91 13.03 2.69
CA PHE A 143 6.17 12.30 2.63
C PHE A 143 6.21 11.32 1.46
N ASN A 144 5.13 10.57 1.25
CA ASN A 144 5.05 9.63 0.14
C ASN A 144 5.11 10.33 -1.22
N SER A 145 4.53 11.52 -1.34
CA SER A 145 4.65 12.31 -2.57
C SER A 145 6.11 12.71 -2.83
N ILE A 146 6.83 13.14 -1.80
CA ILE A 146 8.27 13.48 -1.88
C ILE A 146 9.09 12.24 -2.27
N PHE A 147 8.95 11.13 -1.54
CA PHE A 147 9.72 9.92 -1.82
C PHE A 147 9.39 9.31 -3.18
N SER A 148 8.11 9.28 -3.58
CA SER A 148 7.71 8.78 -4.90
C SER A 148 8.26 9.65 -6.03
N TYR A 149 8.40 10.97 -5.83
CA TYR A 149 9.06 11.87 -6.78
C TYR A 149 10.57 11.58 -6.90
N PHE A 150 11.29 11.50 -5.78
CA PHE A 150 12.75 11.39 -5.80
C PHE A 150 13.26 9.97 -6.03
N ILE A 151 12.65 8.96 -5.41
CA ILE A 151 13.07 7.55 -5.43
C ILE A 151 12.49 6.86 -6.66
N ASN A 152 11.17 6.94 -6.85
CA ASN A 152 10.46 6.23 -7.91
C ASN A 152 10.34 7.04 -9.21
N LYS A 153 10.76 8.31 -9.20
CA LYS A 153 10.68 9.24 -10.36
C LYS A 153 9.24 9.37 -10.91
N GLN A 154 8.26 9.29 -10.02
CA GLN A 154 6.85 9.39 -10.36
C GLN A 154 6.51 10.81 -10.83
N LYS A 155 5.84 10.92 -11.98
CA LYS A 155 5.37 12.21 -12.51
C LYS A 155 4.10 12.64 -11.80
N PHE A 156 4.10 13.84 -11.22
CA PHE A 156 2.93 14.42 -10.57
C PHE A 156 2.13 15.25 -11.55
N THR A 157 0.89 14.81 -11.84
CA THR A 157 -0.09 15.66 -12.50
C THR A 157 -0.79 16.55 -11.47
N ILE A 158 -1.28 17.72 -11.90
CA ILE A 158 -2.03 18.67 -11.06
C ILE A 158 -3.16 17.99 -10.27
N LEU A 159 -3.87 17.04 -10.90
CA LEU A 159 -4.97 16.32 -10.23
C LEU A 159 -4.48 15.32 -9.17
N ILE A 160 -3.30 14.71 -9.32
CA ILE A 160 -2.69 13.87 -8.27
C ILE A 160 -2.30 14.74 -7.08
N PHE A 161 -1.68 15.90 -7.35
CA PHE A 161 -1.33 16.86 -6.31
C PHE A 161 -2.57 17.37 -5.56
N ASN A 162 -3.61 17.77 -6.27
CA ASN A 162 -4.88 18.20 -5.66
C ASN A 162 -5.52 17.09 -4.82
N SER A 163 -5.48 15.84 -5.30
CA SER A 163 -6.02 14.69 -4.55
C SER A 163 -5.27 14.46 -3.24
N VAL A 164 -3.93 14.53 -3.28
CA VAL A 164 -3.08 14.43 -2.08
C VAL A 164 -3.39 15.54 -1.08
N VAL A 165 -3.52 16.79 -1.54
CA VAL A 165 -3.86 17.93 -0.67
C VAL A 165 -5.24 17.73 -0.03
N VAL A 166 -6.25 17.36 -0.81
CA VAL A 166 -7.63 17.14 -0.31
C VAL A 166 -7.67 15.99 0.69
N LEU A 167 -7.00 14.87 0.42
CA LEU A 167 -6.95 13.72 1.33
C LEU A 167 -6.18 14.03 2.61
N THR A 168 -5.10 14.82 2.52
CA THR A 168 -4.37 15.30 3.70
C THR A 168 -5.27 16.17 4.57
N PHE A 169 -6.03 17.09 3.96
CA PHE A 169 -6.97 17.94 4.69
C PHE A 169 -8.13 17.13 5.30
N SER A 170 -8.65 16.14 4.57
CA SER A 170 -9.65 15.19 5.08
C SER A 170 -9.16 14.45 6.32
N ALA A 171 -7.96 13.87 6.27
CA ALA A 171 -7.37 13.15 7.39
C ALA A 171 -7.06 14.08 8.57
N ALA A 172 -6.62 15.32 8.28
CA ALA A 172 -6.40 16.33 9.29
C ALA A 172 -7.68 16.73 10.01
N LEU A 173 -8.80 16.87 9.28
CA LEU A 173 -10.09 17.23 9.84
C LEU A 173 -10.61 16.19 10.83
N LEU A 174 -10.36 14.89 10.60
CA LEU A 174 -10.66 13.82 11.57
C LEU A 174 -9.83 13.93 12.85
N GLY A 175 -8.62 14.47 12.75
CA GLY A 175 -7.74 14.67 13.89
C GLY A 175 -8.06 15.94 14.71
N VAL A 176 -8.95 16.81 14.24
CA VAL A 176 -9.46 17.99 14.95
C VAL A 176 -10.92 17.74 15.32
N ASP A 177 -11.17 16.70 16.11
CA ASP A 177 -12.52 16.39 16.62
C ASP A 177 -12.74 17.06 17.99
N PRO A 178 -13.63 18.06 18.12
CA PRO A 178 -13.89 18.77 19.37
C PRO A 178 -14.56 17.89 20.44
N ASP A 179 -15.16 16.76 20.07
CA ASP A 179 -15.78 15.81 21.01
C ASP A 179 -14.77 14.76 21.54
N SER A 180 -13.47 14.89 21.22
CA SER A 180 -12.41 14.02 21.72
C SER A 180 -12.09 14.27 23.20
N ASN A 181 -13.10 14.07 24.06
CA ASN A 181 -12.96 13.98 25.51
C ASN A 181 -12.24 12.67 25.91
N THR A 182 -11.01 12.46 25.44
CA THR A 182 -10.11 11.50 26.05
C THR A 182 -9.34 12.21 27.15
N SER A 183 -9.89 12.13 28.35
CA SER A 183 -9.28 12.48 29.63
C SER A 183 -8.09 11.56 29.95
N SER A 184 -7.08 11.49 29.09
CA SER A 184 -5.83 10.83 29.44
C SER A 184 -4.90 11.87 30.06
N VAL A 185 -4.71 11.77 31.38
CA VAL A 185 -3.67 12.48 32.14
C VAL A 185 -2.30 11.97 31.67
N ILE A 186 -1.89 12.35 30.46
CA ILE A 186 -0.56 12.02 29.92
C ILE A 186 0.42 13.05 30.48
N PRO A 187 1.50 12.63 31.17
CA PRO A 187 2.54 13.52 31.68
C PRO A 187 3.09 14.41 30.57
N SER A 188 3.07 15.73 30.80
CA SER A 188 3.35 16.78 29.81
C SER A 188 4.71 16.62 29.10
N GLY A 189 5.68 15.96 29.73
CA GLY A 189 7.03 15.74 29.19
C GLY A 189 7.16 14.66 28.11
N LYS A 190 6.18 13.75 27.94
CA LYS A 190 6.27 12.65 26.95
C LYS A 190 5.55 12.93 25.63
N ARG A 191 4.73 13.98 25.57
CA ARG A 191 3.98 14.37 24.36
C ARG A 191 4.85 14.80 23.18
N PRO A 192 5.95 15.58 23.36
CA PRO A 192 6.83 15.94 22.25
C PRO A 192 7.50 14.71 21.62
N LEU A 193 7.87 13.72 22.43
CA LEU A 193 8.44 12.47 21.96
C LEU A 193 7.43 11.68 21.11
N GLY A 194 6.18 11.56 21.57
CA GLY A 194 5.10 10.94 20.79
C GLY A 194 4.88 11.62 19.43
N PHE A 195 4.90 12.96 19.41
CA PHE A 195 4.75 13.74 18.18
C PHE A 195 5.90 13.50 17.20
N ILE A 196 7.15 13.57 17.66
CA ILE A 196 8.34 13.32 16.84
C ILE A 196 8.33 11.87 16.31
N LEU A 197 8.01 10.90 17.15
CA LEU A 197 7.92 9.50 16.75
C LEU A 197 6.81 9.27 15.71
N THR A 198 5.67 9.95 15.81
CA THR A 198 4.56 9.77 14.86
C THR A 198 4.84 10.44 13.51
N ILE A 199 5.48 11.61 13.49
CA ILE A 199 5.98 12.22 12.25
C ILE A 199 7.04 11.31 11.62
N GLY A 200 7.97 10.81 12.44
CA GLY A 200 8.99 9.88 12.01
C GLY A 200 8.39 8.62 11.39
N ALA A 201 7.40 8.00 12.04
CA ALA A 201 6.68 6.84 11.53
C ALA A 201 6.00 7.15 10.18
N SER A 202 5.29 8.29 10.08
CA SER A 202 4.66 8.69 8.81
C SER A 202 5.65 8.83 7.66
N ALA A 203 6.86 9.34 7.94
CA ALA A 203 7.95 9.40 6.98
C ALA A 203 8.52 8.01 6.66
N VAL A 204 8.75 7.17 7.67
CA VAL A 204 9.28 5.81 7.51
C VAL A 204 8.30 4.92 6.75
N TYR A 205 7.02 4.91 7.10
CA TYR A 205 5.96 4.23 6.34
C TYR A 205 5.95 4.64 4.86
N SER A 206 6.00 5.94 4.59
CA SER A 206 6.06 6.46 3.23
C SER A 206 7.30 6.00 2.48
N LEU A 207 8.45 5.94 3.15
CA LEU A 207 9.70 5.43 2.61
C LEU A 207 9.61 3.93 2.33
N ILE A 208 9.01 3.13 3.23
CA ILE A 208 8.78 1.69 3.03
C ILE A 208 8.02 1.47 1.72
N LEU A 209 6.90 2.19 1.50
CA LEU A 209 6.11 2.05 0.27
C LEU A 209 6.94 2.34 -0.99
N SER A 210 7.74 3.41 -0.99
CA SER A 210 8.64 3.76 -2.10
C SER A 210 9.77 2.75 -2.31
N LEU A 211 10.35 2.20 -1.24
CA LEU A 211 11.39 1.17 -1.31
C LEU A 211 10.84 -0.16 -1.83
N ILE A 212 9.62 -0.55 -1.45
CA ILE A 212 8.94 -1.73 -2.00
C ILE A 212 8.74 -1.56 -3.51
N GLN A 213 8.23 -0.39 -3.95
CA GLN A 213 8.08 -0.11 -5.39
C GLN A 213 9.43 -0.17 -6.11
N LEU A 214 10.47 0.46 -5.56
CA LEU A 214 11.81 0.43 -6.14
C LEU A 214 12.36 -1.00 -6.23
N SER A 215 12.08 -1.83 -5.21
CA SER A 215 12.50 -3.22 -5.17
C SER A 215 11.85 -4.03 -6.29
N PHE A 216 10.56 -3.82 -6.58
CA PHE A 216 9.92 -4.44 -7.73
C PHE A 216 10.54 -3.99 -9.06
N GLU A 217 10.76 -2.68 -9.23
CA GLU A 217 11.26 -2.10 -10.48
C GLU A 217 12.74 -2.41 -10.78
N LYS A 218 13.58 -2.59 -9.74
CA LYS A 218 15.04 -2.65 -9.89
C LYS A 218 15.69 -3.94 -9.42
N VAL A 219 15.05 -4.70 -8.54
CA VAL A 219 15.68 -5.89 -7.94
C VAL A 219 14.88 -7.14 -8.28
N ILE A 220 13.61 -7.19 -7.90
CA ILE A 220 12.79 -8.39 -8.04
C ILE A 220 12.52 -8.66 -9.52
N MET A 221 12.15 -7.64 -10.31
CA MET A 221 11.88 -7.72 -11.77
C MET A 221 10.94 -8.86 -12.20
N LYS A 222 10.27 -9.54 -11.27
CA LYS A 222 9.30 -10.60 -11.53
C LYS A 222 7.99 -9.97 -11.98
N ILE A 223 7.44 -10.50 -13.06
CA ILE A 223 6.19 -10.02 -13.68
C ILE A 223 4.95 -10.69 -13.06
N GLU A 224 5.15 -11.68 -12.18
CA GLU A 224 4.09 -12.48 -11.58
C GLU A 224 3.67 -11.97 -10.20
N TYR A 225 2.39 -12.19 -9.86
CA TYR A 225 1.83 -11.88 -8.53
C TYR A 225 2.46 -12.71 -7.41
N SER A 226 3.17 -13.80 -7.74
CA SER A 226 4.02 -14.55 -6.78
C SER A 226 5.05 -13.63 -6.10
N ALA A 227 5.54 -12.60 -6.80
CA ALA A 227 6.45 -11.60 -6.26
C ALA A 227 5.85 -10.80 -5.10
N VAL A 228 4.54 -10.49 -5.15
CA VAL A 228 3.82 -9.79 -4.09
C VAL A 228 3.78 -10.64 -2.83
N ILE A 229 3.44 -11.92 -2.99
CA ILE A 229 3.35 -12.86 -1.88
C ILE A 229 4.73 -13.14 -1.27
N GLU A 230 5.77 -13.32 -2.09
CA GLU A 230 7.16 -13.46 -1.63
C GLU A 230 7.63 -12.22 -0.85
N MET A 231 7.45 -11.03 -1.44
CA MET A 231 7.82 -9.76 -0.82
C MET A 231 7.17 -9.61 0.56
N GLN A 232 5.87 -9.87 0.65
CA GLN A 232 5.13 -9.78 1.91
C GLN A 232 5.58 -10.87 2.90
N PHE A 233 5.76 -12.12 2.44
CA PHE A 233 6.14 -13.24 3.30
C PHE A 233 7.50 -13.00 3.97
N TYR A 234 8.53 -12.67 3.20
CA TYR A 234 9.89 -12.53 3.74
C TYR A 234 10.04 -11.29 4.63
N THR A 235 9.50 -10.14 4.21
CA THR A 235 9.56 -8.92 5.03
C THR A 235 8.79 -9.07 6.34
N SER A 236 7.62 -9.72 6.31
CA SER A 236 6.83 -10.01 7.52
C SER A 236 7.52 -11.03 8.43
N ALA A 237 8.18 -12.05 7.87
CA ALA A 237 8.93 -13.02 8.67
C ALA A 237 10.07 -12.34 9.45
N ILE A 238 10.85 -11.48 8.79
CA ILE A 238 11.92 -10.70 9.44
C ILE A 238 11.35 -9.78 10.51
N ALA A 239 10.28 -9.03 10.20
CA ALA A 239 9.63 -8.14 11.16
C ALA A 239 9.06 -8.90 12.36
N THR A 240 8.50 -10.10 12.14
CA THR A 240 7.98 -10.97 13.20
C THR A 240 9.10 -11.46 14.11
N ILE A 241 10.23 -11.94 13.54
CA ILE A 241 11.40 -12.38 14.31
C ILE A 241 11.94 -11.23 15.17
N ALA A 242 12.09 -10.04 14.58
CA ALA A 242 12.56 -8.87 15.31
C ALA A 242 11.58 -8.44 16.42
N SER A 243 10.27 -8.51 16.17
CA SER A 243 9.23 -8.23 17.17
C SER A 243 9.27 -9.23 18.32
N VAL A 244 9.52 -10.51 18.05
CA VAL A 244 9.70 -11.55 19.08
C VAL A 244 10.94 -11.24 19.93
N ILE A 245 12.07 -10.88 19.30
CA ILE A 245 13.28 -10.48 20.02
C ILE A 245 12.99 -9.28 20.93
N GLY A 246 12.26 -8.27 20.45
CA GLY A 246 11.84 -7.12 21.24
C GLY A 246 10.89 -7.46 22.39
N LEU A 247 9.93 -8.37 22.16
CA LEU A 247 9.00 -8.87 23.18
C LEU A 247 9.75 -9.58 24.32
N PHE A 248 10.72 -10.43 23.97
CA PHE A 248 11.54 -11.12 24.98
C PHE A 248 12.53 -10.19 25.67
N GLY A 249 13.18 -9.30 24.92
CA GLY A 249 14.14 -8.33 25.44
C GLY A 249 13.54 -7.27 26.37
N SER A 250 12.31 -6.84 26.12
CA SER A 250 11.58 -5.89 26.98
C SER A 250 11.03 -6.52 28.27
N GLY A 251 10.87 -7.85 28.30
CA GLY A 251 10.27 -8.56 29.43
C GLY A 251 8.74 -8.53 29.48
N GLU A 252 8.07 -7.89 28.52
CA GLU A 252 6.60 -7.83 28.44
C GLU A 252 5.94 -9.21 28.34
N TRP A 253 6.66 -10.22 27.81
CA TRP A 253 6.18 -11.59 27.77
C TRP A 253 5.77 -12.15 29.16
N LYS A 254 6.36 -11.64 30.25
CA LYS A 254 6.05 -12.07 31.62
C LYS A 254 4.70 -11.57 32.10
N SER A 255 4.22 -10.43 31.62
CA SER A 255 2.94 -9.84 32.01
C SER A 255 1.77 -10.35 31.18
N LEU A 256 2.01 -10.91 29.98
CA LEU A 256 0.96 -11.43 29.09
C LEU A 256 -0.02 -12.42 29.75
N PRO A 257 0.39 -13.39 30.58
CA PRO A 257 -0.56 -14.27 31.25
C PRO A 257 -1.48 -13.52 32.22
N GLY A 258 -0.98 -12.45 32.82
CA GLY A 258 -1.76 -11.55 33.70
C GLY A 258 -2.73 -10.71 32.89
N GLU A 259 -2.26 -10.11 31.80
CA GLU A 259 -3.07 -9.32 30.86
C GLU A 259 -4.23 -10.14 30.29
N MET A 260 -3.94 -11.34 29.76
CA MET A 260 -4.97 -12.23 29.21
C MET A 260 -6.01 -12.66 30.27
N ARG A 261 -5.60 -12.81 31.54
CA ARG A 261 -6.54 -13.09 32.66
C ARG A 261 -7.38 -11.87 33.05
N GLY A 262 -6.80 -10.67 32.96
CA GLY A 262 -7.44 -9.40 33.30
C GLY A 262 -8.24 -8.77 32.16
N PHE A 263 -8.17 -9.34 30.94
CA PHE A 263 -8.91 -8.84 29.78
C PHE A 263 -10.41 -8.89 30.05
N GLU A 264 -11.08 -7.74 29.98
CA GLU A 264 -12.47 -7.57 30.42
C GLU A 264 -13.45 -8.52 29.70
N SER A 265 -13.19 -8.82 28.42
CA SER A 265 -14.04 -9.70 27.60
C SER A 265 -13.64 -11.18 27.69
N GLY A 266 -12.70 -11.52 28.56
CA GLY A 266 -12.24 -12.88 28.83
C GLY A 266 -11.14 -13.38 27.89
N LYS A 267 -10.50 -14.49 28.29
CA LYS A 267 -9.32 -15.08 27.62
C LYS A 267 -9.57 -15.47 26.16
N PHE A 268 -10.74 -16.04 25.86
CA PHE A 268 -11.07 -16.45 24.50
C PHE A 268 -11.18 -15.24 23.57
N SER A 269 -11.87 -14.19 24.02
CA SER A 269 -11.97 -12.93 23.28
C SER A 269 -10.60 -12.29 23.07
N TYR A 270 -9.73 -12.29 24.08
CA TYR A 270 -8.34 -11.81 23.95
C TYR A 270 -7.61 -12.49 22.78
N VAL A 271 -7.60 -13.83 22.76
CA VAL A 271 -6.91 -14.60 21.70
C VAL A 271 -7.56 -14.35 20.34
N MET A 272 -8.88 -14.34 20.25
CA MET A 272 -9.59 -14.06 19.00
C MET A 272 -9.32 -12.66 18.47
N THR A 273 -9.20 -11.66 19.34
CA THR A 273 -8.83 -10.30 18.96
C THR A 273 -7.41 -10.25 18.39
N LEU A 274 -6.44 -10.90 19.03
CA LEU A 274 -5.06 -10.95 18.52
C LEU A 274 -4.96 -11.68 17.18
N VAL A 275 -5.60 -12.85 17.06
CA VAL A 275 -5.62 -13.63 15.81
C VAL A 275 -6.33 -12.86 14.70
N GLY A 276 -7.51 -12.29 14.98
CA GLY A 276 -8.26 -11.50 14.02
C GLY A 276 -7.49 -10.25 13.58
N THR A 277 -6.79 -9.58 14.50
CA THR A 277 -5.93 -8.44 14.18
C THR A 277 -4.80 -8.87 13.25
N ALA A 278 -4.14 -9.99 13.55
CA ALA A 278 -3.03 -10.48 12.72
C ALA A 278 -3.47 -10.85 11.30
N VAL A 279 -4.57 -11.60 11.17
CA VAL A 279 -5.11 -11.96 9.85
C VAL A 279 -5.55 -10.72 9.08
N SER A 280 -6.21 -9.77 9.74
CA SER A 280 -6.69 -8.53 9.11
C SER A 280 -5.53 -7.67 8.60
N TRP A 281 -4.46 -7.53 9.39
CA TRP A 281 -3.23 -6.85 8.95
C TRP A 281 -2.58 -7.56 7.78
N GLN A 282 -2.50 -8.89 7.82
CA GLN A 282 -1.91 -9.66 6.71
C GLN A 282 -2.66 -9.45 5.40
N VAL A 283 -4.00 -9.48 5.43
CA VAL A 283 -4.85 -9.18 4.26
C VAL A 283 -4.62 -7.75 3.79
N ALA A 284 -4.56 -6.79 4.72
CA ALA A 284 -4.31 -5.39 4.38
C ALA A 284 -2.96 -5.20 3.69
N SER A 285 -1.89 -5.79 4.23
CA SER A 285 -0.54 -5.68 3.69
C SER A 285 -0.40 -6.32 2.31
N VAL A 286 -1.05 -7.47 2.05
CA VAL A 286 -1.12 -8.03 0.70
C VAL A 286 -1.82 -7.05 -0.26
N GLY A 287 -2.91 -6.41 0.20
CA GLY A 287 -3.57 -5.35 -0.57
C GLY A 287 -2.65 -4.17 -0.88
N VAL A 288 -1.88 -3.68 0.11
CA VAL A 288 -0.88 -2.61 -0.07
C VAL A 288 0.15 -3.02 -1.12
N ILE A 289 0.87 -4.12 -0.90
CA ILE A 289 1.95 -4.54 -1.80
C ILE A 289 1.41 -4.88 -3.19
N GLY A 290 0.22 -5.47 -3.28
CA GLY A 290 -0.47 -5.71 -4.55
C GLY A 290 -0.77 -4.43 -5.32
N LEU A 291 -1.23 -3.36 -4.65
CA LEU A 291 -1.44 -2.06 -5.29
C LEU A 291 -0.14 -1.36 -5.70
N ILE A 292 0.92 -1.53 -4.91
CA ILE A 292 2.25 -1.04 -5.28
C ILE A 292 2.72 -1.72 -6.56
N PHE A 293 2.57 -3.04 -6.63
CA PHE A 293 2.96 -3.86 -7.78
C PHE A 293 2.15 -3.53 -9.03
N GLU A 294 0.82 -3.40 -8.90
CA GLU A 294 -0.08 -3.17 -10.05
C GLU A 294 -0.13 -1.71 -10.52
N VAL A 295 0.12 -0.75 -9.61
CA VAL A 295 -0.08 0.69 -9.87
C VAL A 295 1.10 1.56 -9.42
N SER A 296 1.26 1.79 -8.10
CA SER A 296 2.37 2.57 -7.49
C SER A 296 2.23 2.65 -5.96
N SER A 297 3.32 3.02 -5.28
CA SER A 297 3.38 3.41 -3.87
C SER A 297 2.41 4.54 -3.53
N LEU A 298 2.37 5.58 -4.37
CA LEU A 298 1.50 6.73 -4.17
C LEU A 298 0.02 6.34 -4.28
N PHE A 299 -0.33 5.53 -5.28
CA PHE A 299 -1.69 5.01 -5.40
C PHE A 299 -2.08 4.23 -4.16
N SER A 300 -1.24 3.27 -3.75
CA SER A 300 -1.51 2.44 -2.58
C SER A 300 -1.68 3.27 -1.29
N ASN A 301 -0.86 4.30 -1.08
CA ASN A 301 -0.97 5.17 0.10
C ASN A 301 -2.26 6.00 0.08
N VAL A 302 -2.63 6.52 -1.10
CA VAL A 302 -3.90 7.22 -1.30
C VAL A 302 -5.09 6.33 -0.94
N ILE A 303 -5.11 5.08 -1.40
CA ILE A 303 -6.17 4.12 -1.03
C ILE A 303 -6.14 3.84 0.48
N SER A 304 -4.97 3.56 1.06
CA SER A 304 -4.85 3.25 2.49
C SER A 304 -5.38 4.39 3.37
N THR A 305 -5.19 5.64 2.93
CA THR A 305 -5.66 6.83 3.67
C THR A 305 -7.20 6.92 3.70
N LEU A 306 -7.91 6.28 2.76
CA LEU A 306 -9.38 6.21 2.80
C LEU A 306 -9.91 5.38 3.97
N ALA A 307 -9.10 4.52 4.57
CA ALA A 307 -9.50 3.82 5.78
C ALA A 307 -9.72 4.80 6.95
N LEU A 308 -9.04 5.95 6.98
CA LEU A 308 -9.15 6.93 8.07
C LEU A 308 -10.59 7.45 8.28
N PRO A 309 -11.34 7.87 7.25
CA PRO A 309 -12.76 8.21 7.40
C PRO A 309 -13.69 6.99 7.46
N ILE A 310 -13.29 5.82 6.94
CA ILE A 310 -14.11 4.60 6.97
C ILE A 310 -14.16 4.00 8.38
N VAL A 311 -13.04 3.98 9.11
CA VAL A 311 -12.95 3.41 10.46
C VAL A 311 -13.94 4.04 11.44
N PRO A 312 -14.08 5.37 11.55
CA PRO A 312 -15.10 6.00 12.38
C PRO A 312 -16.53 5.61 12.02
N VAL A 313 -16.85 5.39 10.73
CA VAL A 313 -18.19 4.92 10.31
C VAL A 313 -18.48 3.55 10.90
N PHE A 314 -17.54 2.61 10.79
CA PHE A 314 -17.70 1.30 11.39
C PHE A 314 -17.61 1.33 12.92
N ALA A 315 -16.87 2.26 13.50
CA ALA A 315 -16.83 2.45 14.94
C ALA A 315 -18.20 2.86 15.49
N VAL A 316 -18.96 3.71 14.79
CA VAL A 316 -20.35 4.03 15.15
C VAL A 316 -21.25 2.79 15.11
N ILE A 317 -21.06 1.92 14.11
CA ILE A 317 -21.89 0.71 13.94
C ILE A 317 -21.61 -0.32 15.04
N PHE A 318 -20.33 -0.58 15.35
CA PHE A 318 -19.93 -1.66 16.26
C PHE A 318 -19.72 -1.23 17.71
N PHE A 319 -19.31 0.01 17.94
CA PHE A 319 -19.01 0.56 19.28
C PHE A 319 -20.02 1.62 19.72
N HIS A 320 -20.97 1.99 18.86
CA HIS A 320 -21.97 3.03 19.12
C HIS A 320 -21.35 4.40 19.46
N ASP A 321 -20.19 4.69 18.86
CA ASP A 321 -19.54 5.99 18.94
C ASP A 321 -20.42 7.12 18.37
N GLY A 322 -20.18 8.35 18.84
CA GLY A 322 -20.77 9.55 18.24
C GLY A 322 -20.23 9.85 16.83
N PHE A 323 -21.12 10.19 15.90
CA PHE A 323 -20.76 10.66 14.56
C PHE A 323 -21.19 12.12 14.36
N ASN A 324 -20.22 13.04 14.33
CA ASN A 324 -20.48 14.47 14.20
C ASN A 324 -20.30 14.96 12.76
N GLY A 325 -20.72 16.22 12.50
CA GLY A 325 -20.66 16.83 11.17
C GLY A 325 -19.24 16.93 10.59
N ILE A 326 -18.21 17.03 11.44
CA ILE A 326 -16.80 17.07 11.03
C ILE A 326 -16.39 15.74 10.38
N LYS A 327 -16.78 14.61 10.98
CA LYS A 327 -16.56 13.26 10.40
C LYS A 327 -17.27 13.09 9.06
N VAL A 328 -18.47 13.65 8.89
CA VAL A 328 -19.21 13.66 7.61
C VAL A 328 -18.43 14.44 6.55
N ILE A 329 -17.98 15.65 6.87
CA ILE A 329 -17.23 16.51 5.93
C ILE A 329 -15.92 15.82 5.53
N ALA A 330 -15.20 15.23 6.49
CA ALA A 330 -14.00 14.46 6.21
C ALA A 330 -14.28 13.29 5.25
N LEU A 331 -15.32 12.50 5.50
CA LEU A 331 -15.71 11.40 4.60
C LEU A 331 -15.98 11.90 3.17
N LEU A 332 -16.71 13.01 3.01
CA LEU A 332 -17.01 13.58 1.70
C LEU A 332 -15.76 14.08 0.98
N LEU A 333 -14.84 14.73 1.70
CA LEU A 333 -13.55 15.18 1.15
C LEU A 333 -12.67 14.02 0.73
N ALA A 334 -12.62 12.93 1.50
CA ALA A 334 -11.90 11.73 1.13
C ALA A 334 -12.45 11.10 -0.15
N VAL A 335 -13.79 11.01 -0.28
CA VAL A 335 -14.44 10.55 -1.50
C VAL A 335 -14.10 11.46 -2.67
N TRP A 336 -14.13 12.78 -2.50
CA TRP A 336 -13.75 13.74 -3.54
C TRP A 336 -12.29 13.57 -3.99
N GLY A 337 -11.36 13.52 -3.04
CA GLY A 337 -9.93 13.35 -3.32
C GLY A 337 -9.66 12.04 -4.05
N PHE A 338 -10.34 10.96 -3.64
CA PHE A 338 -10.24 9.67 -4.30
C PHE A 338 -10.78 9.67 -5.74
N VAL A 339 -12.00 10.19 -5.94
CA VAL A 339 -12.62 10.26 -7.27
C VAL A 339 -11.76 11.10 -8.22
N SER A 340 -11.20 12.20 -7.73
CA SER A 340 -10.28 13.05 -8.49
C SER A 340 -9.03 12.28 -8.91
N TYR A 341 -8.46 11.46 -8.02
CA TYR A 341 -7.30 10.63 -8.31
C TYR A 341 -7.61 9.57 -9.39
N ILE A 342 -8.68 8.79 -9.20
CA ILE A 342 -9.06 7.74 -10.17
C ILE A 342 -9.38 8.33 -11.53
N TYR A 343 -10.10 9.45 -11.57
CA TYR A 343 -10.44 10.12 -12.81
C TYR A 343 -9.18 10.55 -13.58
N GLN A 344 -8.18 11.09 -12.88
CA GLN A 344 -6.90 11.44 -13.47
C GLN A 344 -6.17 10.21 -14.04
N ASN A 345 -6.10 9.11 -13.28
CA ASN A 345 -5.46 7.89 -13.76
C ASN A 345 -6.13 7.36 -15.05
N HIS A 346 -7.46 7.44 -15.11
CA HIS A 346 -8.20 7.08 -16.32
C HIS A 346 -7.94 8.04 -17.50
N LEU A 347 -7.78 9.35 -17.25
CA LEU A 347 -7.39 10.32 -18.27
C LEU A 347 -5.99 10.06 -18.82
N ASP A 348 -5.03 9.71 -17.97
CA ASP A 348 -3.65 9.41 -18.39
C ASP A 348 -3.61 8.15 -19.25
N VAL A 349 -4.38 7.11 -18.89
CA VAL A 349 -4.57 5.91 -19.73
C VAL A 349 -5.20 6.27 -21.08
N LYS A 350 -6.18 7.17 -21.12
CA LYS A 350 -6.80 7.63 -22.39
C LYS A 350 -5.81 8.43 -23.25
N LYS A 351 -4.99 9.29 -22.66
CA LYS A 351 -3.97 10.07 -23.37
C LYS A 351 -2.92 9.16 -23.99
N LEU A 352 -2.45 8.16 -23.24
CA LEU A 352 -1.52 7.16 -23.76
C LEU A 352 -2.13 6.40 -24.95
N LYS A 353 -3.40 5.96 -24.84
CA LYS A 353 -4.12 5.32 -25.96
C LYS A 353 -4.22 6.21 -27.21
N LYS A 354 -4.45 7.51 -27.03
CA LYS A 354 -4.54 8.46 -28.15
C LYS A 354 -3.19 8.74 -28.79
N ALA A 355 -2.13 8.87 -28.00
CA ALA A 355 -0.76 9.07 -28.49
C ALA A 355 -0.26 7.85 -29.28
N SER A 356 -0.52 6.63 -28.79
CA SER A 356 -0.19 5.38 -29.50
C SER A 356 -0.97 5.21 -30.80
N ALA A 357 -2.21 5.72 -30.88
CA ALA A 357 -2.98 5.73 -32.12
C ALA A 357 -2.44 6.75 -33.13
N SER A 358 -2.09 7.96 -32.68
CA SER A 358 -1.55 9.03 -33.54
C SER A 358 -0.18 8.69 -34.13
N ALA A 359 0.73 8.11 -33.33
CA ALA A 359 2.06 7.68 -33.80
C ALA A 359 1.97 6.54 -34.83
N ARG A 360 0.85 5.80 -34.83
CA ARG A 360 0.61 4.71 -35.77
C ARG A 360 0.07 5.21 -37.11
N ASP A 361 -0.71 6.29 -37.10
CA ASP A 361 -1.18 6.94 -38.32
C ASP A 361 0.00 7.65 -39.03
N GLU A 362 0.90 8.29 -38.29
CA GLU A 362 2.12 8.92 -38.86
C GLU A 362 3.07 7.88 -39.47
N ASN A 363 3.43 6.80 -38.76
CA ASN A 363 4.28 5.73 -39.32
C ASN A 363 3.59 4.98 -40.48
N GLY A 364 2.26 4.88 -40.49
CA GLY A 364 1.51 4.27 -41.59
C GLY A 364 1.52 5.13 -42.86
N VAL A 365 1.51 6.46 -42.70
CA VAL A 365 1.63 7.41 -43.81
C VAL A 365 3.06 7.41 -44.37
N GLU A 366 4.08 7.37 -43.50
CA GLU A 366 5.49 7.39 -43.91
C GLU A 366 5.88 6.17 -44.77
N VAL A 367 5.42 4.97 -44.38
CA VAL A 367 5.64 3.71 -45.13
C VAL A 367 4.94 3.71 -46.50
N LEU A 368 3.79 4.38 -46.64
CA LEU A 368 3.10 4.52 -47.92
C LEU A 368 3.80 5.54 -48.85
N THR A 369 4.41 6.59 -48.30
CA THR A 369 5.24 7.52 -49.07
C THR A 369 6.55 6.91 -49.55
N GLU A 370 7.19 6.03 -48.78
CA GLU A 370 8.40 5.32 -49.23
C GLU A 370 8.08 4.27 -50.31
N MET A 371 6.94 3.57 -50.24
CA MET A 371 6.51 2.65 -51.29
C MET A 371 6.01 3.34 -52.57
N GLY A 372 5.62 4.62 -52.50
CA GLY A 372 5.20 5.43 -53.65
C GLY A 372 6.34 6.15 -54.39
N GLY A 373 7.55 6.18 -53.82
CA GLY A 373 8.66 7.01 -54.31
C GLY A 373 9.68 6.34 -55.25
N ASN A 374 9.58 5.03 -55.52
CA ASN A 374 10.63 4.29 -56.22
C ASN A 374 10.25 3.77 -57.63
N SER A 375 9.45 4.52 -58.41
CA SER A 375 9.16 4.15 -59.80
C SER A 375 9.38 5.32 -60.77
N GLY A 376 10.55 5.30 -61.41
CA GLY A 376 10.91 6.12 -62.59
C GLY A 376 12.27 6.78 -62.39
N GLY A 377 13.37 6.34 -62.98
CA GLY A 377 13.55 5.53 -64.18
C GLY A 377 14.75 6.14 -64.90
N ASP A 378 15.95 5.68 -64.56
CA ASP A 378 17.19 6.08 -65.21
C ASP A 378 17.59 4.96 -66.19
N HIS A 379 17.52 5.24 -67.49
CA HIS A 379 18.21 4.47 -68.52
C HIS A 379 18.45 5.32 -69.77
N MET A 380 19.66 5.85 -69.88
CA MET A 380 20.30 6.24 -71.15
C MET A 380 20.91 5.02 -71.88
N ILE A 381 21.24 5.25 -73.16
CA ILE A 381 22.04 4.45 -74.12
C ILE A 381 21.17 3.45 -74.90
N LYS A 382 20.94 3.57 -76.22
CA LYS A 382 21.76 4.04 -77.34
C LYS A 382 20.89 4.50 -78.51
#